data_AF-R1BLB1-F1
#
_entry.id   AF-R1BLB1-F1
#
_cell.length_a   1.000
_cell.length_b   1.000
_cell.length_c   1.000
_cell.angle_alpha   90.00
_cell.angle_beta   90.00
_cell.angle_gamma   90.00
#
_symmetry.space_group_name_H-M   'P 1'
#
loop_
_entity.id
_entity.type
_entity.pdbx_description
1 polymer ?
#
loop_
_entity_poly.entity_id
_entity_poly.type
_entity_poly.pdbx_seq_one_letter_code
_entity_poly.pdbx_strand_id
1 'polypeptide(L)'
;VGGTALDRLYGRSPLAERLCRLTAGYECFNLIAVVLLPEYRTAAFIGHHAVTCFLGASLSSVPLCVGELFSAAGLEALVEASKPPFVLLFLLLRTAYWPYVSAGFWQDSLWALAKPRDRAHSLVAYAALLGANVFLTGLQVFWTGQICAAVGEALGQQ
;
A
#
# COMPACT_ATOMS: atom_id res chain seq x y z
N VAL A 1 14.14 -10.80 10.14
CA VAL A 1 15.04 -9.90 9.37
C VAL A 1 16.31 -9.70 10.21
N GLY A 2 17.42 -10.34 9.84
CA GLY A 2 18.70 -10.18 10.54
C GLY A 2 19.52 -9.02 9.96
N GLY A 3 20.31 -8.32 10.78
CA GLY A 3 21.13 -7.17 10.38
C GLY A 3 21.05 -6.02 11.39
N THR A 4 21.87 -4.98 11.23
CA THR A 4 21.76 -3.75 12.03
C THR A 4 20.52 -2.94 11.60
N ALA A 5 20.06 -1.97 12.40
CA ALA A 5 18.94 -1.08 12.03
C ALA A 5 19.22 -0.34 10.71
N LEU A 6 20.48 0.04 10.49
CA LEU A 6 20.91 0.70 9.25
C LEU A 6 20.85 -0.27 8.06
N ASP A 7 21.27 -1.53 8.24
CA ASP A 7 21.17 -2.55 7.20
C ASP A 7 19.72 -2.91 6.84
N ARG A 8 18.78 -2.78 7.78
CA ARG A 8 17.35 -3.00 7.50
C ARG A 8 16.71 -1.83 6.76
N LEU A 9 17.11 -0.60 7.09
CA LEU A 9 16.62 0.61 6.43
C LEU A 9 17.20 0.80 5.03
N TYR A 10 18.46 0.42 4.82
CA TYR A 10 19.20 0.69 3.58
C TYR A 10 19.65 -0.58 2.84
N GLY A 11 19.31 -1.77 3.36
CA GLY A 11 19.67 -3.04 2.77
C GLY A 11 19.11 -3.17 1.36
N ARG A 12 19.99 -3.51 0.42
CA ARG A 12 19.60 -3.74 -0.98
C ARG A 12 19.22 -5.19 -1.18
N SER A 13 17.98 -5.42 -1.62
CA SER A 13 17.55 -6.71 -2.16
C SER A 13 17.20 -6.50 -3.64
N PRO A 14 17.89 -7.17 -4.58
CA PRO A 14 17.59 -7.04 -6.01
C PRO A 14 16.15 -7.38 -6.36
N LEU A 15 15.55 -8.32 -5.62
CA LEU A 15 14.14 -8.66 -5.75
C LEU A 15 13.25 -7.53 -5.26
N ALA A 16 13.55 -6.95 -4.08
CA ALA A 16 12.81 -5.82 -3.55
C ALA A 16 12.91 -4.58 -4.45
N GLU A 17 14.08 -4.31 -5.03
CA GLU A 17 14.29 -3.22 -5.99
C GLU A 17 13.51 -3.42 -7.31
N ARG A 18 13.36 -4.66 -7.79
CA ARG A 18 12.52 -4.97 -8.95
C ARG A 18 11.03 -4.79 -8.62
N LEU A 19 10.58 -5.34 -7.49
CA LEU A 19 9.18 -5.20 -7.04
C LEU A 19 8.82 -3.74 -6.78
N CYS A 20 9.71 -2.97 -6.16
CA CYS A 20 9.50 -1.54 -5.90
C CYS A 20 9.34 -0.74 -7.20
N ARG A 21 10.13 -1.03 -8.23
CA ARG A 21 9.99 -0.39 -9.56
C ARG A 21 8.68 -0.72 -10.25
N LEU A 22 8.26 -1.99 -10.22
CA LEU A 22 6.98 -2.42 -10.79
C LEU A 22 5.81 -1.74 -10.07
N THR A 23 5.86 -1.74 -8.75
CA THR A 23 4.87 -1.11 -7.89
C THR A 23 4.81 0.41 -8.11
N ALA A 24 5.96 1.10 -8.19
CA ALA A 24 6.00 2.52 -8.48
C ALA A 24 5.43 2.84 -9.87
N GLY A 25 5.73 2.04 -10.89
CA GLY A 25 5.14 2.19 -12.22
C GLY A 25 3.62 2.04 -12.22
N TYR A 26 3.10 1.06 -11.50
CA TYR A 26 1.67 0.85 -11.35
C TYR A 26 0.98 1.99 -10.58
N GLU A 27 1.58 2.48 -9.51
CA GLU A 27 1.00 3.59 -8.76
C GLU A 27 1.04 4.91 -9.53
N CYS A 28 2.08 5.14 -10.35
CA CYS A 28 2.10 6.26 -11.30
C CYS A 28 0.93 6.15 -12.29
N PHE A 29 0.66 4.96 -12.81
CA PHE A 29 -0.50 4.72 -13.68
C PHE A 29 -1.81 5.03 -12.96
N ASN A 30 -2.01 4.53 -11.74
CA ASN A 30 -3.22 4.80 -10.96
C ASN A 30 -3.39 6.29 -10.67
N LEU A 31 -2.31 6.98 -10.30
CA LEU A 31 -2.34 8.43 -10.07
C LEU A 31 -2.77 9.19 -11.33
N ILE A 32 -2.22 8.82 -12.50
CA ILE A 32 -2.60 9.41 -13.79
C ILE A 32 -4.06 9.11 -14.11
N ALA A 33 -4.50 7.85 -13.96
CA ALA A 33 -5.87 7.44 -14.24
C ALA A 33 -6.89 8.23 -13.41
N VAL A 34 -6.62 8.41 -12.12
CA VAL A 34 -7.50 9.12 -11.18
C VAL A 34 -7.53 10.64 -11.45
N VAL A 35 -6.46 11.19 -12.02
CA VAL A 35 -6.44 12.58 -12.49
C VAL A 35 -7.18 12.72 -13.83
N LEU A 36 -7.12 11.75 -14.73
CA LEU A 36 -7.70 11.86 -16.07
C LEU A 36 -9.17 11.46 -16.16
N LEU A 37 -9.59 10.46 -15.40
CA LEU A 37 -10.95 9.92 -15.42
C LEU A 37 -11.86 10.73 -14.49
N PRO A 38 -12.92 11.38 -15.01
CA PRO A 38 -13.79 12.26 -14.22
C PRO A 38 -14.45 11.55 -13.03
N GLU A 39 -14.73 10.27 -13.18
CA GLU A 39 -15.43 9.41 -12.21
C GLU A 39 -14.62 9.19 -10.92
N TYR A 40 -13.30 9.26 -11.01
CA TYR A 40 -12.39 9.02 -9.87
C TYR A 40 -11.78 10.30 -9.31
N ARG A 41 -12.07 11.47 -9.90
CA ARG A 41 -11.41 12.75 -9.62
C ARG A 41 -11.92 13.43 -8.33
N THR A 42 -11.96 12.67 -7.22
CA THR A 42 -12.24 13.20 -5.89
C THR A 42 -10.94 13.50 -5.15
N ALA A 43 -10.95 14.52 -4.27
CA ALA A 43 -9.75 14.89 -3.50
C ALA A 43 -9.23 13.72 -2.64
N ALA A 44 -10.14 12.88 -2.11
CA ALA A 44 -9.79 11.70 -1.35
C ALA A 44 -9.06 10.65 -2.21
N PHE A 45 -9.56 10.37 -3.42
CA PHE A 45 -8.93 9.40 -4.33
C PHE A 45 -7.58 9.89 -4.87
N ILE A 46 -7.50 11.16 -5.28
CA ILE A 46 -6.24 11.76 -5.77
C ILE A 46 -5.20 11.74 -4.65
N GLY A 47 -5.59 12.13 -3.43
CA GLY A 47 -4.70 12.11 -2.26
C GLY A 47 -4.23 10.69 -1.91
N HIS A 48 -5.15 9.71 -1.95
CA HIS A 48 -4.82 8.30 -1.75
C HIS A 48 -3.76 7.82 -2.73
N HIS A 49 -4.01 7.98 -4.04
CA HIS A 49 -3.11 7.48 -5.08
C HIS A 49 -1.80 8.26 -5.18
N ALA A 50 -1.80 9.55 -4.85
CA ALA A 50 -0.55 10.30 -4.74
C ALA A 50 0.32 9.73 -3.60
N VAL A 51 -0.28 9.51 -2.43
CA VAL A 51 0.45 8.98 -1.25
C VAL A 51 0.91 7.54 -1.47
N THR A 52 0.08 6.67 -2.06
CA THR A 52 0.48 5.27 -2.36
C THR A 52 1.53 5.20 -3.47
N CYS A 53 1.52 6.13 -4.43
CA CYS A 53 2.56 6.26 -5.46
C CYS A 53 3.93 6.61 -4.90
N PHE A 54 4.00 7.49 -3.90
CA PHE A 54 5.28 7.80 -3.26
C PHE A 54 5.76 6.70 -2.31
N LEU A 55 4.87 5.81 -1.84
CA LEU A 55 5.18 4.83 -0.79
C LEU A 55 5.18 3.37 -1.27
N GLY A 56 4.94 3.14 -2.56
CA GLY A 56 5.25 1.88 -3.24
C GLY A 56 4.53 0.66 -2.65
N ALA A 57 3.23 0.78 -2.40
CA ALA A 57 2.46 -0.29 -1.80
C ALA A 57 1.27 -0.61 -2.71
N SER A 58 1.35 -1.68 -3.52
CA SER A 58 0.33 -1.93 -4.55
C SER A 58 0.05 -3.38 -4.95
N LEU A 59 0.79 -4.37 -4.44
CA LEU A 59 0.61 -5.78 -4.85
C LEU A 59 -0.83 -6.30 -4.60
N SER A 60 -1.48 -5.82 -3.54
CA SER A 60 -2.88 -6.16 -3.26
C SER A 60 -3.87 -5.62 -4.28
N SER A 61 -3.53 -4.58 -5.04
CA SER A 61 -4.43 -3.87 -5.96
C SER A 61 -4.41 -4.44 -7.38
N VAL A 62 -3.47 -5.34 -7.68
CA VAL A 62 -3.31 -5.97 -9.00
C VAL A 62 -4.60 -6.68 -9.47
N PRO A 63 -5.32 -7.47 -8.64
CA PRO A 63 -6.54 -8.11 -9.11
C PRO A 63 -7.66 -7.12 -9.46
N LEU A 64 -7.81 -6.02 -8.70
CA LEU A 64 -8.81 -4.99 -9.04
C LEU A 64 -8.49 -4.29 -10.36
N CYS A 65 -7.21 -3.99 -10.61
CA CYS A 65 -6.81 -3.42 -11.90
C CYS A 65 -7.16 -4.34 -13.07
N VAL A 66 -6.95 -5.65 -12.89
CA VAL A 66 -7.34 -6.65 -13.90
C VAL A 66 -8.87 -6.70 -14.04
N GLY A 67 -9.61 -6.57 -12.94
CA GLY A 67 -11.07 -6.42 -12.94
C GLY A 67 -11.54 -5.19 -13.74
N GLU A 68 -10.89 -4.04 -13.59
CA GLU A 68 -11.21 -2.83 -14.37
C GLU A 68 -10.97 -3.02 -15.86
N LEU A 69 -9.90 -3.73 -16.25
CA LEU A 69 -9.66 -4.10 -17.64
C LEU A 69 -10.76 -5.02 -18.20
N PHE A 70 -11.24 -5.96 -17.39
CA PHE A 70 -12.37 -6.81 -17.76
C PHE A 70 -13.68 -6.04 -17.88
N SER A 71 -13.92 -5.06 -17.01
CA SER A 71 -15.08 -4.17 -17.10
C SER A 71 -15.04 -3.33 -18.37
N ALA A 72 -13.89 -2.76 -18.71
CA ALA A 72 -13.70 -2.05 -19.98
C ALA A 72 -13.90 -2.93 -21.22
N ALA A 73 -13.70 -4.25 -21.09
CA ALA A 73 -13.96 -5.24 -22.13
C ALA A 73 -15.40 -5.81 -22.12
N GLY A 74 -16.26 -5.38 -21.20
CA GLY A 74 -17.63 -5.89 -21.06
C GLY A 74 -17.73 -7.31 -20.50
N LEU A 75 -16.69 -7.80 -19.82
CA LEU A 75 -16.58 -9.17 -19.30
C LEU A 75 -16.95 -9.22 -17.80
N GLU A 76 -18.20 -8.90 -17.47
CA GLU A 76 -18.70 -8.75 -16.08
C GLU A 76 -18.43 -9.96 -15.18
N ALA A 77 -18.51 -11.20 -15.72
CA ALA A 77 -18.22 -12.41 -14.95
C ALA A 77 -16.76 -12.45 -14.44
N LEU A 78 -15.82 -11.91 -15.22
CA LEU A 78 -14.42 -11.85 -14.84
C LEU A 78 -14.13 -10.69 -13.88
N VAL A 79 -14.95 -9.62 -13.92
CA VAL A 79 -14.92 -8.54 -12.93
C VAL A 79 -15.24 -9.11 -11.55
N GLU A 80 -16.34 -9.86 -11.42
CA GLU A 80 -16.71 -10.50 -10.15
C GLU A 80 -15.64 -11.50 -9.67
N ALA A 81 -15.05 -12.28 -10.59
CA ALA A 81 -13.99 -13.23 -10.27
C ALA A 81 -12.69 -12.56 -9.77
N SER A 82 -12.49 -11.26 -10.06
CA SER A 82 -11.31 -10.51 -9.62
C SER A 82 -11.37 -10.06 -8.15
N LYS A 83 -12.58 -9.98 -7.58
CA LYS A 83 -12.82 -9.45 -6.23
C LYS A 83 -12.32 -10.38 -5.10
N PRO A 84 -12.54 -11.70 -5.11
CA PRO A 84 -12.02 -12.57 -4.04
C PRO A 84 -10.48 -12.60 -3.95
N PRO A 85 -9.71 -12.70 -5.06
CA PRO A 85 -8.26 -12.57 -5.03
C PRO A 85 -7.78 -11.22 -4.47
N PHE A 86 -8.48 -10.12 -4.80
CA PHE A 86 -8.19 -8.81 -4.20
C PHE A 86 -8.35 -8.85 -2.68
N VAL A 87 -9.50 -9.31 -2.18
CA VAL A 87 -9.78 -9.36 -0.73
C VAL A 87 -8.74 -10.21 -0.01
N LEU A 88 -8.41 -11.39 -0.54
CA LEU A 88 -7.41 -12.27 0.06
C LEU A 88 -6.02 -11.62 0.11
N LEU A 89 -5.56 -11.03 -1.00
CA LEU A 89 -4.27 -10.36 -1.04
C LEU A 89 -4.24 -9.11 -0.16
N PHE A 90 -5.35 -8.38 -0.07
CA PHE A 90 -5.48 -7.23 0.82
C PHE A 90 -5.31 -7.66 2.27
N LEU A 91 -6.06 -8.67 2.73
CA LEU A 91 -5.98 -9.13 4.11
C LEU A 91 -4.59 -9.69 4.44
N LEU A 92 -4.01 -10.51 3.57
CA LEU A 92 -2.68 -11.09 3.82
C LEU A 92 -1.57 -10.03 3.80
N LEU A 93 -1.55 -9.16 2.79
CA LEU A 93 -0.44 -8.25 2.58
C LEU A 93 -0.59 -6.94 3.38
N ARG A 94 -1.79 -6.38 3.45
CA ARG A 94 -2.05 -5.07 4.08
C ARG A 94 -2.51 -5.16 5.53
N THR A 95 -3.30 -6.18 5.87
CA THR A 95 -3.79 -6.33 7.24
C THR A 95 -2.80 -7.10 8.11
N ALA A 96 -2.20 -8.19 7.60
CA ALA A 96 -1.28 -9.01 8.39
C ALA A 96 0.21 -8.64 8.18
N TYR A 97 0.70 -8.67 6.94
CA TYR A 97 2.14 -8.50 6.67
C TYR A 97 2.62 -7.05 6.84
N TRP A 98 1.86 -6.07 6.36
CA TRP A 98 2.25 -4.65 6.42
C TRP A 98 2.49 -4.14 7.84
N PRO A 99 1.61 -4.38 8.86
CA PRO A 99 1.88 -3.95 10.22
C PRO A 99 3.12 -4.61 10.83
N TYR A 100 3.39 -5.88 10.49
CA TYR A 100 4.59 -6.57 10.94
C TYR A 100 5.86 -5.89 10.43
N VAL A 101 5.92 -5.56 9.14
CA VAL A 101 7.07 -4.85 8.55
C VAL A 101 7.15 -3.41 9.04
N SER A 102 6.01 -2.73 9.15
CA SER A 102 5.92 -1.34 9.62
C SER A 102 6.40 -1.20 11.06
N ALA A 103 6.08 -2.15 11.94
CA ALA A 103 6.60 -2.15 13.31
C ALA A 103 8.14 -2.18 13.36
N GLY A 104 8.77 -2.98 12.49
CA GLY A 104 10.24 -2.98 12.35
C GLY A 104 10.77 -1.64 11.85
N PHE A 105 10.15 -1.08 10.81
CA PHE A 105 10.51 0.25 10.29
C PHE A 105 10.34 1.37 11.34
N TRP A 106 9.31 1.31 12.19
CA TRP A 106 9.07 2.28 13.25
C TRP A 106 10.16 2.21 14.31
N GLN A 107 10.52 1.01 14.75
CA GLN A 107 11.61 0.82 15.71
C GLN A 107 12.93 1.39 15.18
N ASP A 108 13.25 1.10 13.92
CA ASP A 108 14.48 1.58 13.29
C ASP A 108 14.47 3.10 13.07
N SER A 109 13.32 3.67 12.71
CA SER A 109 13.14 5.12 12.55
C SER A 109 13.21 5.86 13.89
N LEU A 110 12.56 5.35 14.94
CA LEU A 110 12.63 5.91 16.28
C LEU A 110 14.06 5.86 16.85
N TRP A 111 14.78 4.76 16.61
CA TRP A 111 16.19 4.66 16.96
C TRP A 111 17.04 5.73 16.26
N ALA A 112 16.83 5.94 14.95
CA ALA A 112 17.55 6.95 14.18
C ALA A 112 17.21 8.39 14.61
N LEU A 113 15.97 8.64 15.02
CA LEU A 113 15.54 9.93 15.58
C LEU A 113 16.16 10.19 16.96
N ALA A 114 16.31 9.14 17.79
CA ALA A 114 16.92 9.23 19.12
C ALA A 114 18.45 9.37 19.10
N LYS A 115 19.12 8.93 18.03
CA LYS A 115 20.59 9.00 17.88
C LYS A 115 21.02 9.89 16.71
N PRO A 116 20.90 11.23 16.85
CA PRO A 116 21.13 12.16 15.75
C PRO A 116 22.57 12.23 15.20
N ARG A 117 23.56 11.58 15.81
CA ARG A 117 24.95 11.53 15.29
C ARG A 117 25.24 10.32 14.40
N ASP A 118 24.41 9.27 14.45
CA ASP A 118 24.69 7.96 13.81
C ASP A 118 23.75 7.65 12.64
N ARG A 119 23.07 8.68 12.11
CA ARG A 119 22.04 8.57 11.07
C ARG A 119 22.60 8.89 9.68
N ALA A 120 22.10 8.17 8.67
CA ALA A 120 22.51 8.39 7.29
C ALA A 120 21.79 9.59 6.62
N HIS A 121 20.61 10.01 7.12
CA HIS A 121 19.74 11.04 6.51
C HIS A 121 19.24 12.09 7.54
N SER A 122 18.53 13.12 7.05
CA SER A 122 18.04 14.24 7.87
C SER A 122 16.92 13.83 8.84
N LEU A 123 16.82 14.55 9.97
CA LEU A 123 15.75 14.36 10.98
C LEU A 123 14.36 14.49 10.36
N VAL A 124 14.20 15.46 9.46
CA VAL A 124 12.95 15.74 8.76
C VAL A 124 12.53 14.57 7.90
N ALA A 125 13.46 13.94 7.17
CA ALA A 125 13.15 12.78 6.33
C ALA A 125 12.64 11.59 7.16
N TYR A 126 13.32 11.26 8.26
CA TYR A 126 12.88 10.19 9.16
C TYR A 126 11.52 10.48 9.80
N ALA A 127 11.30 11.71 10.29
CA ALA A 127 10.03 12.09 10.90
C ALA A 127 8.88 12.07 9.89
N ALA A 128 9.10 12.58 8.68
CA ALA A 128 8.10 12.61 7.62
C ALA A 128 7.73 11.20 7.14
N LEU A 129 8.72 10.34 6.88
CA LEU A 129 8.49 8.96 6.44
C LEU A 129 7.83 8.11 7.54
N LEU A 130 8.25 8.28 8.80
CA LEU A 130 7.61 7.61 9.94
C LEU A 130 6.14 8.04 10.08
N GLY A 131 5.88 9.35 10.06
CA GLY A 131 4.51 9.88 10.13
C GLY A 131 3.62 9.38 9.00
N ALA A 132 4.13 9.43 7.76
CA ALA A 132 3.43 8.91 6.58
C ALA A 132 3.14 7.40 6.68
N ASN A 133 4.11 6.61 7.15
CA ASN A 133 3.95 5.17 7.29
C ASN A 133 2.94 4.80 8.40
N VAL A 134 2.94 5.51 9.54
CA VAL A 134 1.92 5.35 10.59
C VAL A 134 0.54 5.71 10.06
N PHE A 135 0.41 6.85 9.38
CA PHE A 135 -0.86 7.27 8.77
C PHE A 135 -1.37 6.23 7.76
N LEU A 136 -0.52 5.76 6.85
CA LEU A 136 -0.87 4.71 5.90
C LEU A 136 -1.33 3.42 6.58
N THR A 137 -0.70 3.05 7.70
CA THR A 137 -1.07 1.86 8.48
C THR A 137 -2.46 2.02 9.08
N GLY A 138 -2.80 3.21 9.59
CA GLY A 138 -4.15 3.54 10.02
C GLY A 138 -5.18 3.41 8.89
N LEU A 139 -4.84 3.86 7.68
CA LEU A 139 -5.71 3.68 6.52
C LEU A 139 -5.92 2.20 6.16
N GLN A 140 -4.88 1.36 6.26
CA GLN A 140 -5.06 -0.09 6.03
C GLN A 140 -6.06 -0.70 7.02
N VAL A 141 -6.03 -0.29 8.29
CA VAL A 141 -7.00 -0.75 9.31
C VAL A 141 -8.41 -0.27 8.96
N PHE A 142 -8.56 1.00 8.58
CA PHE A 142 -9.84 1.55 8.16
C PHE A 142 -10.45 0.76 6.99
N TRP A 143 -9.69 0.53 5.92
CA TRP A 143 -10.17 -0.24 4.76
C TRP A 143 -10.40 -1.72 5.08
N THR A 144 -9.60 -2.32 5.97
CA THR A 144 -9.87 -3.67 6.48
C THR A 144 -11.26 -3.72 7.11
N GLY A 145 -11.62 -2.73 7.92
CA GLY A 145 -12.95 -2.62 8.52
C GLY A 145 -14.06 -2.57 7.47
N GLN A 146 -13.87 -1.78 6.40
CA GLN A 146 -14.85 -1.70 5.30
C GLN A 146 -15.00 -3.03 4.55
N ILE A 147 -13.89 -3.72 4.28
CA ILE A 147 -13.91 -5.04 3.63
C ILE A 147 -14.64 -6.05 4.51
N CYS A 148 -14.35 -6.09 5.82
CA CYS A 148 -15.03 -6.99 6.75
C CYS A 148 -16.54 -6.69 6.83
N ALA A 149 -16.93 -5.41 6.84
CA ALA A 149 -18.34 -5.02 6.82
C ALA A 149 -19.04 -5.49 5.54
N ALA A 150 -18.44 -5.23 4.37
CA ALA A 150 -18.99 -5.65 3.08
C ALA A 150 -19.10 -7.19 2.95
N VAL A 151 -18.13 -7.94 3.46
CA VAL A 151 -18.19 -9.40 3.51
C VAL A 151 -19.29 -9.87 4.47
N GLY A 152 -19.44 -9.23 5.63
CA GLY A 152 -20.51 -9.54 6.59
C GLY A 152 -21.90 -9.30 6.02
N GLU A 153 -22.11 -8.21 5.29
CA GLU A 153 -23.36 -7.93 4.58
C GLU A 153 -23.66 -8.98 3.50
N ALA A 154 -22.66 -9.35 2.70
CA ALA A 154 -22.81 -10.37 1.67
C ALA A 154 -23.16 -11.77 2.24
N LEU A 155 -22.65 -12.11 3.42
CA LEU A 155 -22.96 -13.36 4.11
C LEU A 155 -24.31 -13.33 4.83
N GLY A 156 -24.78 -12.16 5.26
CA GLY A 156 -26.09 -11.99 5.92
C GLY A 156 -27.28 -11.87 4.97
N GLN A 157 -27.03 -11.71 3.67
CA GLN A 157 -28.06 -11.71 2.61
C GLN A 157 -28.26 -13.09 1.95
N GLN A 158 -27.56 -14.13 2.42
CA GLN A 158 -27.80 -15.55 2.09
C GLN A 158 -28.74 -16.19 3.12
#